data_AF-A0A8S9WCT1-F1
#
_entry.id   AF-A0A8S9WCT1-F1
#
_cell.length_a   1.000
_cell.length_b   1.000
_cell.length_c   1.000
_cell.angle_alpha   90.00
_cell.angle_beta   90.00
_cell.angle_gamma   90.00
#
_symmetry.space_group_name_H-M   'P 1'
#
loop_
_entity.id
_entity.type
_entity.pdbx_description
1 polymer ?
#
loop_
_entity_poly.entity_id
_entity_poly.type
_entity_poly.pdbx_seq_one_letter_code
_entity_poly.pdbx_strand_id
1 'polypeptide(L)'
;AKWQSGGNTHFGAFILLIPLVMAAGKLRTQIDGSPGIFPELEQCTMELVKDTSADDSVELYRAFSKAGVRTNNVDDLDLADPASIDVIRARGTTLYQLMEISSSYDMIAREWTIGFQLTFECANSILEKYRSMSINDALVMTFLEILAGNTDTFIRTKFDLERAKEISGRARDIVERINSSGFEIVKPDIEQFDEQLLSEGINPGSTADIIIAGLFVALVGGLKF
;
A
#
# COMPACT_ATOMS: atom_id res chain seq x y z
N ALA A 1 6.52 -21.43 -6.44
CA ALA A 1 5.67 -20.51 -7.21
C ALA A 1 5.20 -21.22 -8.50
N LYS A 2 3.89 -21.24 -8.77
CA LYS A 2 3.30 -22.12 -9.81
C LYS A 2 3.52 -21.65 -11.26
N TRP A 3 3.87 -20.38 -11.47
CA TRP A 3 3.83 -19.70 -12.78
C TRP A 3 4.52 -18.33 -12.83
N GLN A 4 4.93 -17.76 -11.68
CA GLN A 4 5.67 -16.50 -11.59
C GLN A 4 6.96 -16.71 -10.79
N SER A 5 8.06 -16.04 -11.16
CA SER A 5 9.41 -16.24 -10.59
C SER A 5 10.06 -14.96 -10.04
N GLY A 6 9.31 -13.85 -9.92
CA GLY A 6 9.84 -12.54 -9.52
C GLY A 6 10.03 -12.35 -8.01
N GLY A 7 9.70 -13.35 -7.19
CA GLY A 7 10.02 -13.37 -5.75
C GLY A 7 9.18 -12.44 -4.85
N ASN A 8 8.63 -11.34 -5.37
CA ASN A 8 7.64 -10.52 -4.68
C ASN A 8 6.21 -11.01 -5.03
N THR A 9 5.42 -11.28 -4.00
CA THR A 9 4.03 -11.76 -4.11
C THR A 9 2.99 -10.65 -4.01
N HIS A 10 3.40 -9.39 -3.80
CA HIS A 10 2.51 -8.23 -3.61
C HIS A 10 1.48 -8.46 -2.50
N PHE A 11 1.91 -9.09 -1.41
CA PHE A 11 1.01 -9.46 -0.32
C PHE A 11 0.36 -8.23 0.35
N GLY A 12 1.11 -7.15 0.53
CA GLY A 12 0.59 -5.89 1.08
C GLY A 12 -0.50 -5.27 0.22
N ALA A 13 -0.37 -5.33 -1.11
CA ALA A 13 -1.43 -4.87 -2.02
C ALA A 13 -2.75 -5.63 -1.80
N PHE A 14 -2.71 -6.95 -1.59
CA PHE A 14 -3.94 -7.71 -1.32
C PHE A 14 -4.56 -7.38 0.04
N ILE A 15 -3.73 -7.15 1.07
CA ILE A 15 -4.20 -6.69 2.38
C ILE A 15 -4.96 -5.36 2.24
N LEU A 16 -4.50 -4.45 1.40
CA LEU A 16 -5.20 -3.18 1.15
C LEU A 16 -6.44 -3.37 0.26
N LEU A 17 -6.32 -4.12 -0.83
CA LEU A 17 -7.36 -4.23 -1.86
C LEU A 17 -8.59 -4.99 -1.39
N ILE A 18 -8.44 -6.08 -0.64
CA ILE A 18 -9.57 -6.95 -0.26
C ILE A 18 -10.70 -6.16 0.42
N PRO A 19 -10.47 -5.38 1.51
CA PRO A 19 -11.54 -4.63 2.15
C PRO A 19 -12.13 -3.53 1.23
N LEU A 20 -11.30 -2.85 0.41
CA LEU A 20 -11.76 -1.85 -0.55
C LEU A 20 -12.67 -2.46 -1.62
N VAL A 21 -12.32 -3.62 -2.15
CA VAL A 21 -13.11 -4.37 -3.15
C VAL A 21 -14.43 -4.83 -2.53
N MET A 22 -14.41 -5.33 -1.30
CA MET A 22 -15.62 -5.72 -0.57
C MET A 22 -16.55 -4.53 -0.32
N ALA A 23 -16.01 -3.38 0.08
CA ALA A 23 -16.77 -2.16 0.28
C ALA A 23 -17.40 -1.66 -1.02
N ALA A 24 -16.63 -1.58 -2.11
CA ALA A 24 -17.13 -1.20 -3.43
C ALA A 24 -18.23 -2.16 -3.91
N GLY A 25 -18.08 -3.47 -3.63
CA GLY A 25 -19.10 -4.48 -3.92
C GLY A 25 -20.40 -4.27 -3.15
N LYS A 26 -20.33 -3.96 -1.85
CA LYS A 26 -21.50 -3.64 -1.00
C LYS A 26 -22.21 -2.36 -1.46
N LEU A 27 -21.46 -1.37 -1.92
CA LEU A 27 -21.97 -0.06 -2.32
C LEU A 27 -22.38 0.01 -3.79
N ARG A 28 -22.23 -1.07 -4.57
CA ARG A 28 -22.45 -1.06 -6.02
C ARG A 28 -23.79 -0.44 -6.46
N THR A 29 -24.87 -0.65 -5.70
CA THR A 29 -26.20 -0.11 -6.03
C THR A 29 -26.39 1.35 -5.60
N GLN A 30 -25.47 1.89 -4.81
CA GLN A 30 -25.48 3.26 -4.29
C GLN A 30 -24.57 4.20 -5.12
N ILE A 31 -23.62 3.64 -5.88
CA ILE A 31 -22.78 4.40 -6.80
C ILE A 31 -23.62 4.80 -8.01
N ASP A 32 -24.01 6.07 -8.07
CA ASP A 32 -24.82 6.65 -9.16
C ASP A 32 -24.02 6.89 -10.46
N GLY A 33 -22.72 6.56 -10.45
CA GLY A 33 -21.80 6.72 -11.58
C GLY A 33 -21.28 8.13 -11.76
N SER A 34 -21.55 9.05 -10.81
CA SER A 34 -20.90 10.34 -10.77
C SER A 34 -19.38 10.18 -10.58
N PRO A 35 -18.53 11.01 -11.21
CA PRO A 35 -17.08 10.93 -10.97
C PRO A 35 -16.73 11.46 -9.58
N GLY A 36 -15.80 10.79 -8.89
CA GLY A 36 -15.29 11.21 -7.60
C GLY A 36 -15.12 10.05 -6.62
N ILE A 37 -14.34 10.30 -5.57
CA ILE A 37 -14.26 9.40 -4.42
C ILE A 37 -15.37 9.77 -3.45
N PHE A 38 -16.14 8.78 -3.01
CA PHE A 38 -17.29 8.99 -2.13
C PHE A 38 -16.94 8.61 -0.68
N PRO A 39 -17.33 9.43 0.31
CA PRO A 39 -17.09 9.13 1.73
C PRO A 39 -17.62 7.76 2.19
N GLU A 40 -18.69 7.27 1.56
CA GLU A 40 -19.32 5.99 1.86
C GLU A 40 -18.35 4.82 1.63
N LEU A 41 -17.45 4.92 0.64
CA LEU A 41 -16.47 3.87 0.36
C LEU A 41 -15.47 3.74 1.51
N GLU A 42 -14.94 4.87 1.99
CA GLU A 42 -14.05 4.93 3.15
C GLU A 42 -14.75 4.40 4.40
N GLN A 43 -15.97 4.89 4.68
CA GLN A 43 -16.74 4.45 5.84
C GLN A 43 -17.03 2.94 5.81
N CYS A 44 -17.51 2.41 4.67
CA CYS A 44 -17.82 0.99 4.54
C CYS A 44 -16.56 0.11 4.63
N THR A 45 -15.45 0.59 4.08
CA THR A 45 -14.14 -0.08 4.23
C THR A 45 -13.75 -0.15 5.71
N MET A 46 -13.92 0.95 6.44
CA MET A 46 -13.61 1.00 7.88
C MET A 46 -14.51 0.13 8.75
N GLU A 47 -15.80 0.07 8.43
CA GLU A 47 -16.73 -0.86 9.08
C GLU A 47 -16.31 -2.32 8.84
N LEU A 48 -15.96 -2.67 7.60
CA LEU A 48 -15.52 -4.02 7.24
C LEU A 48 -14.24 -4.45 7.96
N VAL A 49 -13.21 -3.61 8.00
CA VAL A 49 -11.95 -3.98 8.66
C VAL A 49 -12.13 -4.11 10.17
N LYS A 50 -12.93 -3.25 10.81
CA LYS A 50 -13.20 -3.30 12.25
C LYS A 50 -14.06 -4.51 12.66
N ASP A 51 -14.90 -5.01 11.75
CA ASP A 51 -15.74 -6.20 11.95
C ASP A 51 -15.00 -7.52 11.68
N THR A 52 -13.69 -7.48 11.40
CA THR A 52 -12.90 -8.70 11.23
C THR A 52 -12.86 -9.54 12.51
N SER A 53 -12.64 -10.83 12.33
CA SER A 53 -12.64 -11.85 13.37
C SER A 53 -11.26 -12.46 13.57
N ALA A 54 -11.13 -13.32 14.60
CA ALA A 54 -9.92 -14.12 14.78
C ALA A 54 -9.71 -15.16 13.67
N ASP A 55 -10.77 -15.60 13.00
CA ASP A 55 -10.63 -16.51 11.86
C ASP A 55 -9.98 -15.79 10.66
N ASP A 56 -10.29 -14.52 10.44
CA ASP A 56 -9.61 -13.69 9.43
C ASP A 56 -8.11 -13.54 9.71
N SER A 57 -7.73 -13.36 10.99
CA SER A 57 -6.33 -13.39 11.43
C SER A 57 -5.66 -14.71 11.08
N VAL A 58 -6.31 -15.83 11.39
CA VAL A 58 -5.76 -17.17 11.12
C VAL A 58 -5.59 -17.40 9.62
N GLU A 59 -6.55 -16.97 8.80
CA GLU A 59 -6.44 -17.08 7.35
C GLU A 59 -5.33 -16.17 6.78
N LEU A 60 -5.12 -14.99 7.34
CA LEU A 60 -3.97 -14.15 7.00
C LEU A 60 -2.65 -14.91 7.26
N TYR A 61 -2.48 -15.50 8.45
CA TYR A 61 -1.26 -16.25 8.80
C TYR A 61 -1.03 -17.45 7.89
N ARG A 62 -2.11 -18.18 7.56
CA ARG A 62 -2.07 -19.29 6.61
C ARG A 62 -1.69 -18.84 5.21
N ALA A 63 -2.21 -17.70 4.75
CA ALA A 63 -1.87 -17.13 3.46
C ALA A 63 -0.40 -16.66 3.44
N PHE A 64 0.04 -16.02 4.52
CA PHE A 64 1.41 -15.53 4.69
C PHE A 64 2.44 -16.66 4.59
N SER A 65 2.24 -17.74 5.35
CA SER A 65 3.10 -18.92 5.35
C SER A 65 3.24 -19.55 3.95
N LYS A 66 2.16 -19.54 3.15
CA LYS A 66 2.17 -20.04 1.77
C LYS A 66 2.84 -19.08 0.77
N ALA A 67 2.75 -17.77 1.03
CA ALA A 67 3.27 -16.74 0.14
C ALA A 67 4.79 -16.58 0.25
N GLY A 68 5.43 -17.10 1.31
CA GLY A 68 6.88 -17.02 1.49
C GLY A 68 7.38 -15.59 1.66
N VAL A 69 6.55 -14.72 2.23
CA VAL A 69 6.84 -13.30 2.41
C VAL A 69 7.87 -13.14 3.53
N ARG A 70 8.80 -12.20 3.36
CA ARG A 70 9.79 -11.86 4.40
C ARG A 70 9.15 -11.01 5.48
N THR A 71 9.39 -11.36 6.74
CA THR A 71 9.05 -10.53 7.90
C THR A 71 10.29 -10.24 8.72
N ASN A 72 10.20 -9.19 9.53
CA ASN A 72 11.06 -9.06 10.68
C ASN A 72 10.57 -10.05 11.75
N ASN A 73 11.50 -10.63 12.50
CA ASN A 73 11.11 -11.37 13.69
C ASN A 73 10.51 -10.40 14.71
N VAL A 74 9.39 -10.78 15.31
CA VAL A 74 8.71 -10.02 16.36
C VAL A 74 8.50 -10.91 17.58
N ASP A 75 8.51 -10.31 18.77
CA ASP A 75 8.51 -11.07 20.03
C ASP A 75 7.15 -11.73 20.35
N ASP A 76 6.04 -11.20 19.82
CA ASP A 76 4.70 -11.76 20.00
C ASP A 76 3.98 -11.80 18.64
N LEU A 77 3.26 -12.89 18.40
CA LEU A 77 2.50 -13.12 17.16
C LEU A 77 3.36 -12.97 15.90
N ASP A 78 4.50 -13.65 15.86
CA ASP A 78 5.32 -13.69 14.65
C ASP A 78 4.60 -14.47 13.54
N LEU A 79 4.48 -13.86 12.37
CA LEU A 79 3.91 -14.46 11.16
C LEU A 79 4.68 -15.71 10.71
N ALA A 80 5.95 -15.84 11.09
CA ALA A 80 6.79 -17.01 10.84
C ALA A 80 6.64 -18.12 11.89
N ASP A 81 6.04 -17.85 13.05
CA ASP A 81 5.85 -18.83 14.11
C ASP A 81 4.47 -19.53 13.98
N PRO A 82 4.42 -20.85 13.70
CA PRO A 82 3.16 -21.59 13.64
C PRO A 82 2.36 -21.54 14.96
N ALA A 83 3.02 -21.37 16.11
CA ALA A 83 2.35 -21.28 17.40
C ALA A 83 1.51 -20.01 17.55
N SER A 84 1.82 -18.95 16.79
CA SER A 84 1.04 -17.71 16.75
C SER A 84 -0.43 -17.95 16.40
N ILE A 85 -0.73 -18.95 15.54
CA ILE A 85 -2.11 -19.30 15.18
C ILE A 85 -2.92 -19.77 16.40
N ASP A 86 -2.32 -20.58 17.27
CA ASP A 86 -3.00 -21.09 18.45
C ASP A 86 -3.19 -19.99 19.50
N VAL A 87 -2.21 -19.09 19.62
CA VAL A 87 -2.30 -17.90 20.49
C VAL A 87 -3.41 -16.96 20.01
N ILE A 88 -3.49 -16.68 18.70
CA ILE A 88 -4.54 -15.85 18.08
C ILE A 88 -5.92 -16.40 18.42
N ARG A 89 -6.12 -17.71 18.25
CA ARG A 89 -7.39 -18.37 18.57
C ARG A 89 -7.72 -18.29 20.05
N ALA A 90 -6.75 -18.58 20.92
CA ALA A 90 -6.96 -18.56 22.36
C ALA A 90 -7.30 -17.16 22.88
N ARG A 91 -6.70 -16.12 22.30
CA ARG A 91 -6.96 -14.71 22.65
C ARG A 91 -8.17 -14.11 21.93
N GLY A 92 -8.66 -14.74 20.87
CA GLY A 92 -9.69 -14.16 20.00
C GLY A 92 -9.22 -12.90 19.28
N THR A 93 -7.93 -12.80 18.94
CA THR A 93 -7.33 -11.59 18.36
C THR A 93 -7.78 -11.40 16.91
N THR A 94 -8.51 -10.31 16.65
CA THR A 94 -9.04 -10.01 15.31
C THR A 94 -7.97 -9.48 14.36
N LEU A 95 -8.24 -9.52 13.05
CA LEU A 95 -7.28 -9.05 12.05
C LEU A 95 -7.01 -7.55 12.22
N TYR A 96 -8.05 -6.77 12.55
CA TYR A 96 -7.90 -5.35 12.89
C TYR A 96 -6.94 -5.13 14.07
N GLN A 97 -7.08 -5.91 15.15
CA GLN A 97 -6.21 -5.81 16.32
C GLN A 97 -4.75 -6.15 15.99
N LEU A 98 -4.51 -7.11 15.09
CA LEU A 98 -3.16 -7.39 14.58
C LEU A 98 -2.56 -6.20 13.82
N MET A 99 -3.38 -5.52 13.01
CA MET A 99 -2.95 -4.29 12.33
C MET A 99 -2.67 -3.17 13.34
N GLU A 100 -3.47 -3.04 14.40
CA GLU A 100 -3.20 -2.07 15.49
C GLU A 100 -1.84 -2.27 16.13
N ILE A 101 -1.47 -3.52 16.44
CA ILE A 101 -0.16 -3.87 17.02
C ILE A 101 0.99 -3.43 16.08
N SER A 102 0.79 -3.54 14.76
CA SER A 102 1.83 -3.28 13.76
C SER A 102 1.86 -1.83 13.23
N SER A 103 0.78 -1.07 13.44
CA SER A 103 0.52 0.26 12.84
C SER A 103 1.61 1.31 13.08
N SER A 104 2.33 1.22 14.20
CA SER A 104 3.37 2.18 14.54
C SER A 104 4.58 2.09 13.60
N TYR A 105 4.86 0.91 13.06
CA TYR A 105 6.01 0.68 12.20
C TYR A 105 5.62 0.23 10.79
N ASP A 106 4.50 -0.45 10.56
CA ASP A 106 4.11 -0.93 9.23
C ASP A 106 3.11 0.02 8.53
N MET A 107 3.46 0.48 7.32
CA MET A 107 2.63 1.41 6.54
C MET A 107 1.25 0.83 6.16
N ILE A 108 1.19 -0.47 5.83
CA ILE A 108 -0.06 -1.14 5.42
C ILE A 108 -0.97 -1.30 6.63
N ALA A 109 -0.40 -1.72 7.77
CA ALA A 109 -1.12 -1.82 9.02
C ALA A 109 -1.62 -0.44 9.49
N ARG A 110 -0.81 0.61 9.31
CA ARG A 110 -1.22 1.99 9.61
C ARG A 110 -2.46 2.38 8.82
N GLU A 111 -2.48 2.17 7.51
CA GLU A 111 -3.64 2.47 6.66
C GLU A 111 -4.91 1.81 7.17
N TRP A 112 -4.85 0.52 7.53
CA TRP A 112 -5.97 -0.22 8.11
C TRP A 112 -6.55 0.44 9.36
N THR A 113 -5.69 1.03 10.20
CA THR A 113 -6.09 1.58 11.50
C THR A 113 -6.53 3.04 11.45
N ILE A 114 -6.14 3.79 10.41
CA ILE A 114 -6.41 5.23 10.32
C ILE A 114 -7.43 5.63 9.25
N GLY A 115 -8.01 4.69 8.50
CA GLY A 115 -9.00 5.05 7.46
C GLY A 115 -8.59 4.82 6.02
N PHE A 116 -7.44 4.17 5.76
CA PHE A 116 -6.84 4.11 4.42
C PHE A 116 -6.54 5.51 3.87
N GLN A 117 -6.15 6.44 4.74
CA GLN A 117 -5.98 7.85 4.44
C GLN A 117 -5.04 8.06 3.25
N LEU A 118 -3.85 7.45 3.27
CA LEU A 118 -2.87 7.61 2.20
C LEU A 118 -3.36 7.00 0.88
N THR A 119 -4.15 5.93 0.95
CA THR A 119 -4.78 5.28 -0.22
C THR A 119 -5.80 6.20 -0.88
N PHE A 120 -6.65 6.86 -0.09
CA PHE A 120 -7.64 7.81 -0.61
C PHE A 120 -6.98 9.11 -1.10
N GLU A 121 -5.95 9.61 -0.42
CA GLU A 121 -5.10 10.72 -0.89
C GLU A 121 -4.41 10.37 -2.21
N CYS A 122 -3.86 9.16 -2.33
CA CYS A 122 -3.26 8.63 -3.55
C CYS A 122 -4.27 8.64 -4.71
N ALA A 123 -5.49 8.15 -4.48
CA ALA A 123 -6.53 8.12 -5.50
C ALA A 123 -6.93 9.53 -5.97
N ASN A 124 -7.07 10.48 -5.03
CA ASN A 124 -7.34 11.88 -5.35
C ASN A 124 -6.20 12.51 -6.17
N SER A 125 -4.95 12.27 -5.77
CA SER A 125 -3.76 12.72 -6.50
C SER A 125 -3.74 12.22 -7.94
N ILE A 126 -4.02 10.92 -8.16
CA ILE A 126 -4.09 10.32 -9.49
C ILE A 126 -5.17 11.01 -10.33
N LEU A 127 -6.40 11.16 -9.79
CA LEU A 127 -7.53 11.80 -10.48
C LEU A 127 -7.27 13.26 -10.83
N GLU A 128 -6.56 13.99 -9.97
CA GLU A 128 -6.17 15.38 -10.22
C GLU A 128 -5.11 15.47 -11.33
N LYS A 129 -3.99 14.76 -11.17
CA LYS A 129 -2.84 14.85 -12.07
C LYS A 129 -3.19 14.35 -13.47
N TYR A 130 -3.98 13.29 -13.60
CA TYR A 130 -4.42 12.76 -14.90
C TYR A 130 -5.19 13.77 -15.76
N ARG A 131 -5.66 14.90 -15.20
CA ARG A 131 -6.30 15.98 -15.97
C ARG A 131 -5.32 16.73 -16.89
N SER A 132 -4.02 16.66 -16.62
CA SER A 132 -2.99 17.44 -17.33
C SER A 132 -1.80 16.61 -17.82
N MET A 133 -1.72 15.33 -17.48
CA MET A 133 -0.65 14.43 -17.91
C MET A 133 -1.18 13.01 -18.22
N SER A 134 -0.34 12.15 -18.79
CA SER A 134 -0.71 10.76 -19.05
C SER A 134 -0.98 10.01 -17.73
N ILE A 135 -1.77 8.93 -17.78
CA ILE A 135 -2.03 8.12 -16.58
C ILE A 135 -0.73 7.55 -15.98
N ASN A 136 0.22 7.18 -16.83
CA ASN A 136 1.51 6.65 -16.37
C ASN A 136 2.31 7.74 -15.64
N ASP A 137 2.38 8.95 -16.18
CA ASP A 137 3.10 10.05 -15.52
C ASP A 137 2.40 10.47 -14.22
N ALA A 138 1.05 10.46 -14.18
CA ALA A 138 0.28 10.73 -12.97
C ALA A 138 0.55 9.70 -11.86
N LEU A 139 0.66 8.41 -12.23
CA LEU A 139 1.02 7.33 -11.31
C LEU A 139 2.46 7.48 -10.81
N VAL A 140 3.42 7.76 -11.71
CA VAL A 140 4.84 7.98 -11.34
C VAL A 140 4.98 9.16 -10.39
N MET A 141 4.34 10.29 -10.70
CA MET A 141 4.39 11.47 -9.84
C MET A 141 3.78 11.20 -8.47
N THR A 142 2.61 10.54 -8.42
CA THR A 142 1.96 10.18 -7.14
C THR A 142 2.82 9.19 -6.35
N PHE A 143 3.45 8.21 -7.01
CA PHE A 143 4.38 7.28 -6.37
C PHE A 143 5.56 8.02 -5.71
N LEU A 144 6.18 8.96 -6.43
CA LEU A 144 7.31 9.74 -5.92
C LEU A 144 6.91 10.62 -4.74
N GLU A 145 5.75 11.28 -4.79
CA GLU A 145 5.24 12.10 -3.67
C GLU A 145 4.99 11.26 -2.42
N ILE A 146 4.38 10.07 -2.56
CA ILE A 146 4.14 9.16 -1.43
C ILE A 146 5.48 8.67 -0.86
N LEU A 147 6.44 8.28 -1.72
CA LEU A 147 7.76 7.84 -1.30
C LEU A 147 8.56 8.98 -0.62
N ALA A 148 8.43 10.21 -1.09
CA ALA A 148 9.07 11.39 -0.50
C ALA A 148 8.53 11.74 0.90
N GLY A 149 7.25 11.45 1.14
CA GLY A 149 6.57 11.70 2.41
C GLY A 149 6.69 10.57 3.43
N ASN A 150 7.04 9.35 3.02
CA ASN A 150 6.96 8.16 3.86
C ASN A 150 8.23 7.29 3.79
N THR A 151 8.58 6.67 4.92
CA THR A 151 9.63 5.65 4.97
C THR A 151 9.05 4.29 4.57
N ASP A 152 9.40 3.80 3.37
CA ASP A 152 8.87 2.54 2.84
C ASP A 152 9.19 1.35 3.76
N THR A 153 8.14 0.64 4.20
CA THR A 153 8.26 -0.48 5.15
C THR A 153 8.95 -1.70 4.54
N PHE A 154 8.76 -1.95 3.25
CA PHE A 154 9.40 -3.06 2.54
C PHE A 154 10.91 -2.82 2.41
N ILE A 155 11.34 -1.60 2.06
CA ILE A 155 12.77 -1.23 2.06
C ILE A 155 13.34 -1.40 3.47
N ARG A 156 12.66 -0.86 4.50
CA ARG A 156 13.15 -0.94 5.89
C ARG A 156 13.34 -2.40 6.35
N THR A 157 12.38 -3.27 6.04
CA THR A 157 12.42 -4.69 6.41
C THR A 157 13.50 -5.46 5.63
N LYS A 158 13.74 -5.10 4.37
CA LYS A 158 14.75 -5.79 3.53
C LYS A 158 16.18 -5.29 3.79
N PHE A 159 16.34 -4.02 4.15
CA PHE A 159 17.61 -3.34 4.37
C PHE A 159 17.66 -2.83 5.81
N ASP A 160 17.34 -1.55 6.02
CA ASP A 160 17.25 -0.91 7.33
C ASP A 160 16.51 0.45 7.24
N LEU A 161 16.33 1.09 8.40
CA LEU A 161 15.65 2.39 8.51
C LEU A 161 16.40 3.52 7.80
N GLU A 162 17.73 3.54 7.89
CA GLU A 162 18.52 4.63 7.32
C GLU A 162 18.50 4.58 5.80
N ARG A 163 18.55 3.38 5.22
CA ARG A 163 18.35 3.18 3.79
C ARG A 163 16.96 3.61 3.34
N ALA A 164 15.91 3.25 4.07
CA ALA A 164 14.55 3.65 3.74
C ALA A 164 14.36 5.18 3.79
N LYS A 165 15.00 5.87 4.76
CA LYS A 165 15.03 7.34 4.82
C LYS A 165 15.84 7.96 3.69
N GLU A 166 16.99 7.39 3.34
CA GLU A 166 17.83 7.84 2.22
C GLU A 166 17.02 7.86 0.91
N ILE A 167 16.32 6.75 0.62
CA ILE A 167 15.49 6.63 -0.60
C ILE A 167 14.32 7.63 -0.58
N SER A 168 13.66 7.80 0.57
CA SER A 168 12.62 8.83 0.74
C SER A 168 13.17 10.25 0.52
N GLY A 169 14.39 10.54 0.99
CA GLY A 169 15.08 11.82 0.77
C GLY A 169 15.36 12.07 -0.71
N ARG A 170 15.91 11.08 -1.43
CA ARG A 170 16.18 11.18 -2.87
C ARG A 170 14.89 11.39 -3.68
N ALA A 171 13.81 10.70 -3.32
CA ALA A 171 12.50 10.92 -3.92
C ALA A 171 12.00 12.36 -3.67
N ARG A 172 12.22 12.91 -2.48
CA ARG A 172 11.88 14.30 -2.15
C ARG A 172 12.64 15.30 -3.01
N ASP A 173 13.94 15.12 -3.19
CA ASP A 173 14.76 15.99 -4.04
C ASP A 173 14.24 16.00 -5.49
N ILE A 174 13.84 14.84 -6.00
CA ILE A 174 13.22 14.72 -7.33
C ILE A 174 11.88 15.45 -7.38
N VAL A 175 11.01 15.28 -6.39
CA VAL A 175 9.70 15.97 -6.32
C VAL A 175 9.89 17.50 -6.25
N GLU A 176 10.83 17.99 -5.46
CA GLU A 176 11.16 19.43 -5.38
C GLU A 176 11.63 19.97 -6.73
N ARG A 177 12.47 19.21 -7.44
CA ARG A 177 12.89 19.56 -8.80
C ARG A 177 11.71 19.58 -9.77
N ILE A 178 10.81 18.60 -9.73
CA ILE A 178 9.60 18.57 -10.56
C ILE A 178 8.75 19.83 -10.30
N ASN A 179 8.55 20.19 -9.04
CA ASN A 179 7.78 21.38 -8.66
C ASN A 179 8.42 22.68 -9.17
N SER A 180 9.75 22.73 -9.27
CA SER A 180 10.48 23.92 -9.73
C SER A 180 10.60 24.03 -11.26
N SER A 181 10.76 22.90 -11.96
CA SER A 181 11.21 22.85 -13.35
C SER A 181 10.22 22.15 -14.28
N GLY A 182 9.23 21.44 -13.74
CA GLY A 182 8.25 20.65 -14.49
C GLY A 182 8.66 19.19 -14.70
N PHE A 183 7.66 18.31 -14.77
CA PHE A 183 7.82 16.85 -14.85
C PHE A 183 8.67 16.40 -16.04
N GLU A 184 8.37 16.91 -17.24
CA GLU A 184 9.08 16.51 -18.48
C GLU A 184 10.58 16.82 -18.45
N ILE A 185 10.98 17.89 -17.76
CA ILE A 185 12.40 18.28 -17.64
C ILE A 185 13.14 17.33 -16.68
N VAL A 186 12.46 16.83 -15.65
CA VAL A 186 13.05 16.00 -14.59
C VAL A 186 12.91 14.50 -14.89
N LYS A 187 12.11 14.11 -15.89
CA LYS A 187 11.88 12.72 -16.28
C LYS A 187 13.17 11.89 -16.43
N PRO A 188 14.27 12.38 -17.05
CA PRO A 188 15.52 11.63 -17.11
C PRO A 188 16.14 11.32 -15.74
N ASP A 189 15.94 12.18 -14.73
CA ASP A 189 16.41 11.93 -13.37
C ASP A 189 15.58 10.87 -12.65
N ILE A 190 14.28 10.80 -12.95
CA ILE A 190 13.39 9.75 -12.46
C ILE A 190 13.84 8.39 -13.00
N GLU A 191 14.12 8.31 -14.30
CA GLU A 191 14.63 7.10 -14.96
C GLU A 191 15.98 6.68 -14.37
N GLN A 192 16.91 7.63 -14.18
CA GLN A 192 18.19 7.36 -13.54
C GLN A 192 18.01 6.86 -12.09
N PHE A 193 17.07 7.42 -11.34
CA PHE A 193 16.79 7.00 -9.98
C PHE A 193 16.25 5.56 -9.95
N ASP A 194 15.31 5.22 -10.83
CA ASP A 194 14.77 3.86 -10.95
C ASP A 194 15.87 2.84 -11.31
N GLU A 195 16.72 3.14 -12.30
CA GLU A 195 17.86 2.29 -12.66
C GLU A 195 18.82 2.05 -11.50
N GLN A 196 19.09 3.09 -10.69
CA GLN A 196 19.92 2.96 -9.49
C GLN A 196 19.27 2.03 -8.47
N LEU A 197 17.98 2.22 -8.16
CA LEU A 197 17.25 1.33 -7.24
C LEU A 197 17.28 -0.12 -7.71
N LEU A 198 17.06 -0.37 -9.00
CA LEU A 198 17.13 -1.69 -9.60
C LEU A 198 18.52 -2.31 -9.47
N SER A 199 19.59 -1.55 -9.75
CA SER A 199 20.97 -2.02 -9.65
C SER A 199 21.37 -2.39 -8.20
N GLU A 200 20.80 -1.69 -7.22
CA GLU A 200 21.00 -1.93 -5.80
C GLU A 200 20.03 -2.99 -5.24
N GLY A 201 19.09 -3.49 -6.05
CA GLY A 201 18.06 -4.43 -5.63
C GLY A 201 17.07 -3.84 -4.61
N ILE A 202 16.91 -2.51 -4.60
CA ILE A 202 16.00 -1.77 -3.74
C ILE A 202 14.65 -1.64 -4.44
N ASN A 203 13.57 -1.92 -3.72
CA ASN A 203 12.20 -1.80 -4.24
C ASN A 203 11.34 -1.11 -3.17
N PRO A 204 10.76 0.07 -3.44
CA PRO A 204 9.76 0.70 -2.58
C PRO A 204 8.41 -0.04 -2.67
N GLY A 205 8.38 -1.25 -2.11
CA GLY A 205 7.28 -2.20 -2.26
C GLY A 205 6.01 -1.77 -1.54
N SER A 206 6.11 -1.17 -0.35
CA SER A 206 4.93 -0.69 0.38
C SER A 206 4.30 0.51 -0.30
N THR A 207 5.10 1.42 -0.86
CA THR A 207 4.60 2.51 -1.69
C THR A 207 3.91 1.98 -2.94
N ALA A 208 4.46 0.96 -3.59
CA ALA A 208 3.80 0.31 -4.74
C ALA A 208 2.45 -0.32 -4.36
N ASP A 209 2.35 -0.97 -3.19
CA ASP A 209 1.11 -1.54 -2.69
C ASP A 209 0.02 -0.46 -2.46
N ILE A 210 0.40 0.71 -1.93
CA ILE A 210 -0.49 1.87 -1.78
C ILE A 210 -0.96 2.40 -3.14
N ILE A 211 -0.06 2.50 -4.12
CA ILE A 211 -0.40 2.94 -5.48
C ILE A 211 -1.41 2.00 -6.13
N ILE A 212 -1.25 0.69 -5.94
CA ILE A 212 -2.21 -0.32 -6.43
C ILE A 212 -3.59 -0.09 -5.81
N ALA A 213 -3.66 0.10 -4.49
CA ALA A 213 -4.92 0.33 -3.79
C ALA A 213 -5.57 1.69 -4.18
N GLY A 214 -4.76 2.74 -4.29
CA GLY A 214 -5.21 4.08 -4.70
C GLY A 214 -5.71 4.10 -6.15
N LEU A 215 -5.03 3.39 -7.06
CA LEU A 215 -5.49 3.23 -8.44
C LEU A 215 -6.83 2.48 -8.49
N PHE A 216 -7.03 1.44 -7.67
CA PHE A 216 -8.33 0.79 -7.56
C PHE A 216 -9.43 1.77 -7.14
N VAL A 217 -9.17 2.58 -6.10
CA VAL A 217 -10.14 3.59 -5.64
C VAL A 217 -10.40 4.64 -6.72
N ALA A 218 -9.37 5.10 -7.45
CA ALA A 218 -9.54 6.04 -8.56
C ALA A 218 -10.40 5.44 -9.70
N LEU A 219 -10.21 4.17 -10.02
CA LEU A 219 -11.04 3.44 -11.00
C LEU A 219 -12.50 3.33 -10.55
N VAL A 220 -12.74 3.00 -9.28
CA VAL A 220 -14.09 3.01 -8.69
C VAL A 220 -14.70 4.43 -8.74
N GLY A 221 -13.87 5.45 -8.52
CA GLY A 221 -14.25 6.86 -8.62
C GLY A 221 -14.40 7.39 -10.06
N GLY A 222 -14.37 6.52 -11.07
CA GLY A 222 -14.69 6.87 -12.45
C GLY A 222 -13.51 7.33 -13.31
N LEU A 223 -12.27 7.04 -12.89
CA LEU A 223 -11.09 7.22 -13.75
C LEU A 223 -11.27 6.45 -15.07
N LYS A 224 -11.08 7.15 -16.20
CA LYS A 224 -11.14 6.61 -17.57
C LYS A 224 -9.97 7.18 -18.36
N PHE A 225 -9.10 6.30 -18.87
CA PHE A 225 -7.89 6.67 -19.62
C PHE A 225 -7.70 5.84 -20.88
#